data_AF-A0A246MAR8-F1
#
_entry.id   AF-A0A246MAR8-F1
#
_cell.length_a   1.000
_cell.length_b   1.000
_cell.length_c   1.000
_cell.angle_alpha   90.00
_cell.angle_beta   90.00
_cell.angle_gamma   90.00
#
_symmetry.space_group_name_H-M   'P 1'
#
loop_
_entity.id
_entity.type
_entity.pdbx_description
1 polymer ?
#
loop_
_entity_poly.entity_id
_entity_poly.type
_entity_poly.pdbx_seq_one_letter_code
_entity_poly.pdbx_strand_id
1 'polypeptide(L)'
;MNRPTITSSTSARRVDGIVFEIALAIGLRVEVIGVPFTYRDRTFAVHRSSRSRSITSVEYSVSDVETGRSIPQVAAATIDQAREAAILALDAVAEADWCKQFAAPARRKTARA
;
A
#
# COMPACT_ATOMS: atom_id res chain seq x y z
N MET A 1 -22.34 13.04 -28.85
CA MET A 1 -21.76 12.80 -27.51
C MET A 1 -20.67 11.76 -27.65
N ASN A 2 -19.40 12.19 -27.69
CA ASN A 2 -18.28 11.27 -27.83
C ASN A 2 -17.78 10.91 -26.43
N ARG A 3 -18.04 9.67 -25.99
CA ARG A 3 -17.38 9.10 -24.80
C ARG A 3 -15.89 8.94 -25.15
N PRO A 4 -14.94 9.46 -24.36
CA PRO A 4 -13.54 9.15 -24.59
C PRO A 4 -13.33 7.67 -24.29
N THR A 5 -12.87 6.93 -25.30
CA THR A 5 -12.40 5.56 -25.17
C THR A 5 -11.11 5.59 -24.36
N ILE A 6 -11.16 5.21 -23.08
CA ILE A 6 -9.95 5.02 -22.28
C ILE A 6 -9.35 3.68 -22.72
N THR A 7 -8.61 3.69 -23.82
CA THR A 7 -7.79 2.53 -24.19
C THR A 7 -6.47 2.64 -23.43
N SER A 8 -6.49 2.33 -22.14
CA SER A 8 -5.25 2.16 -21.37
C SER A 8 -4.67 0.77 -21.71
N SER A 9 -3.95 0.67 -22.83
CA SER A 9 -3.14 -0.51 -23.12
C SER A 9 -1.93 -0.51 -22.19
N THR A 10 -2.11 -0.97 -20.96
CA THR A 10 -0.98 -1.21 -20.06
C THR A 10 -0.32 -2.50 -20.50
N SER A 11 0.71 -2.41 -21.35
CA SER A 11 1.56 -3.56 -21.66
C SER A 11 2.03 -4.21 -20.36
N ALA A 12 2.05 -5.54 -20.33
CA ALA A 12 2.53 -6.26 -19.16
C ALA A 12 3.96 -5.83 -18.83
N ARG A 13 4.19 -5.37 -17.59
CA ARG A 13 5.51 -4.99 -17.09
C ARG A 13 5.93 -5.91 -15.95
N ARG A 14 7.21 -6.27 -15.91
CA ARG A 14 7.79 -6.99 -14.77
C ARG A 14 8.01 -6.01 -13.61
N VAL A 15 7.73 -6.48 -12.40
CA VAL A 15 7.91 -5.74 -11.14
C VAL A 15 8.38 -6.72 -10.06
N ASP A 16 9.06 -6.18 -9.05
CA ASP A 16 9.32 -6.92 -7.82
C ASP A 16 8.03 -7.11 -7.02
N GLY A 17 7.99 -8.17 -6.20
CA GLY A 17 6.89 -8.47 -5.30
C GLY A 17 7.40 -8.73 -3.88
N ILE A 18 6.63 -8.33 -2.88
CA ILE A 18 6.90 -8.61 -1.47
C ILE A 18 5.67 -9.22 -0.80
N VAL A 19 5.89 -10.24 0.03
CA VAL A 19 4.87 -10.85 0.90
C VAL A 19 4.97 -10.22 2.28
N PHE A 20 3.86 -9.74 2.83
CA PHE A 20 3.83 -9.12 4.16
C PHE A 20 2.42 -9.17 4.79
N GLU A 21 2.31 -8.87 6.08
CA GLU A 21 1.03 -8.80 6.78
C GLU A 21 0.47 -7.38 6.78
N ILE A 22 -0.81 -7.21 6.46
CA ILE A 22 -1.54 -5.96 6.72
C ILE A 22 -2.40 -6.07 7.97
N ALA A 23 -2.51 -4.97 8.72
CA ALA A 23 -3.40 -4.85 9.87
C ALA A 23 -4.80 -4.38 9.44
N LEU A 24 -5.81 -5.20 9.71
CA LEU A 24 -7.22 -4.84 9.50
C LEU A 24 -7.78 -4.11 10.72
N ALA A 25 -8.82 -3.30 10.52
CA ALA A 25 -9.43 -2.48 11.58
C ALA A 25 -9.96 -3.29 12.79
N ILE A 26 -10.24 -4.57 12.60
CA ILE A 26 -10.75 -5.50 13.62
C ILE A 26 -9.63 -6.22 14.40
N GLY A 27 -8.38 -5.76 14.31
CA GLY A 27 -7.23 -6.38 14.99
C GLY A 27 -6.71 -7.66 14.34
N LEU A 28 -7.35 -8.13 13.26
CA LEU A 28 -6.86 -9.24 12.46
C LEU A 28 -5.71 -8.80 11.56
N ARG A 29 -4.86 -9.77 11.21
CA ARG A 29 -3.81 -9.63 10.22
C ARG A 29 -4.01 -10.63 9.11
N VAL A 30 -3.70 -10.21 7.88
CA VAL A 30 -3.77 -11.07 6.70
C VAL A 30 -2.51 -10.89 5.88
N GLU A 31 -1.99 -12.00 5.36
CA GLU A 31 -0.88 -12.00 4.43
C GLU A 31 -1.34 -11.50 3.06
N VAL A 32 -0.55 -10.63 2.45
CA VAL A 32 -0.79 -10.07 1.11
C VAL A 32 0.51 -10.02 0.32
N ILE A 33 0.37 -9.98 -1.01
CA ILE A 33 1.46 -9.68 -1.95
C ILE A 33 1.28 -8.25 -2.43
N GLY A 34 2.36 -7.46 -2.40
CA GLY A 34 2.37 -6.09 -2.93
C GLY A 34 3.61 -5.78 -3.77
N VAL A 35 3.56 -4.66 -4.48
CA VAL A 35 4.70 -4.10 -5.23
C VAL A 35 5.40 -3.08 -4.33
N PRO A 36 6.65 -3.34 -3.91
CA PRO A 36 7.35 -2.50 -2.94
C PRO A 36 7.88 -1.21 -3.55
N PHE A 37 8.01 -0.17 -2.72
CA PHE A 37 8.80 1.02 -2.99
C PHE A 37 9.37 1.60 -1.68
N THR A 38 10.53 2.25 -1.80
CA THR A 38 11.19 2.90 -0.66
C THR A 38 10.86 4.39 -0.63
N TYR A 39 10.57 4.91 0.57
CA TYR A 39 10.41 6.34 0.83
C TYR A 39 10.91 6.65 2.24
N ARG A 40 11.83 7.61 2.38
CA ARG A 40 12.52 7.97 3.65
C ARG A 40 13.07 6.75 4.41
N ASP A 41 13.90 5.97 3.73
CA ASP A 41 14.55 4.73 4.25
C ASP A 41 13.57 3.65 4.76
N ARG A 42 12.30 3.75 4.37
CA ARG A 42 11.24 2.84 4.80
C ARG A 42 10.57 2.19 3.60
N THR A 43 10.20 0.92 3.76
CA THR A 43 9.56 0.14 2.69
C THR A 43 8.04 0.16 2.84
N PHE A 44 7.39 0.60 1.78
CA PHE A 44 5.93 0.55 1.61
C PHE A 44 5.61 -0.37 0.44
N ALA A 45 4.39 -0.88 0.37
CA ALA A 45 3.96 -1.71 -0.75
C ALA A 45 2.54 -1.36 -1.18
N VAL A 46 2.36 -1.28 -2.50
CA VAL A 46 1.04 -1.18 -3.12
C VAL A 46 0.46 -2.58 -3.22
N HIS A 47 -0.74 -2.80 -2.70
CA HIS A 47 -1.43 -4.08 -2.76
C HIS A 47 -2.92 -3.87 -3.07
N ARG A 48 -3.61 -4.95 -3.47
CA ARG A 48 -5.06 -4.90 -3.65
C ARG A 48 -5.71 -4.57 -2.31
N SER A 49 -6.62 -3.61 -2.32
CA SER A 49 -7.43 -3.21 -1.16
C SER A 49 -8.27 -4.38 -0.69
N SER A 50 -8.15 -4.74 0.60
CA SER A 50 -9.05 -5.70 1.25
C SER A 50 -10.43 -5.10 1.53
N ARG A 51 -10.62 -3.80 1.30
CA ARG A 51 -11.89 -3.08 1.48
C ARG A 51 -12.74 -3.07 0.22
N SER A 52 -12.18 -3.36 -0.95
CA SER A 52 -12.98 -3.42 -2.18
C SER A 52 -13.97 -4.58 -2.08
N ARG A 53 -15.24 -4.24 -1.88
CA ARG A 53 -16.37 -5.20 -1.89
C ARG A 53 -16.92 -5.43 -3.30
N SER A 54 -16.41 -4.69 -4.28
CA SER A 54 -16.89 -4.78 -5.66
C SER A 54 -16.03 -5.75 -6.45
N ILE A 55 -16.66 -6.75 -7.06
CA ILE A 55 -16.02 -7.67 -8.00
C ILE A 55 -15.65 -6.94 -9.31
N THR A 56 -16.30 -5.81 -9.61
CA THR A 56 -16.15 -5.09 -10.87
C THR A 56 -15.13 -3.96 -10.83
N SER A 57 -14.61 -3.60 -9.64
CA SER A 57 -13.61 -2.54 -9.49
C SER A 57 -12.47 -2.98 -8.58
N VAL A 58 -11.26 -2.95 -9.12
CA VAL A 58 -10.04 -3.14 -8.34
C VAL A 58 -9.63 -1.79 -7.75
N GLU A 59 -9.46 -1.77 -6.45
CA GLU A 59 -8.88 -0.64 -5.72
C GLU A 59 -7.54 -1.10 -5.14
N TYR A 60 -6.53 -0.25 -5.26
CA TYR A 60 -5.21 -0.44 -4.67
C TYR A 60 -5.05 0.48 -3.48
N SER A 61 -4.43 -0.05 -2.44
CA SER A 61 -4.04 0.66 -1.23
C SER A 61 -2.53 0.53 -1.03
N VAL A 62 -1.98 1.41 -0.21
CA VAL A 62 -0.58 1.33 0.20
C VAL A 62 -0.52 1.05 1.69
N SER A 63 0.38 0.16 2.08
CA SER A 63 0.68 -0.12 3.47
C SER A 63 2.18 -0.10 3.72
N ASP A 64 2.54 0.31 4.92
CA ASP A 64 3.85 0.07 5.50
C ASP A 64 4.07 -1.44 5.63
N VAL A 65 5.19 -1.94 5.06
CA VAL A 65 5.52 -3.37 5.05
C VAL A 65 5.86 -3.91 6.44
N GLU A 66 6.50 -3.11 7.30
CA GLU A 66 6.93 -3.54 8.62
C GLU A 66 5.77 -3.58 9.63
N THR A 67 4.90 -2.56 9.59
CA THR A 67 3.79 -2.45 10.56
C THR A 67 2.48 -3.03 10.02
N GLY A 68 2.37 -3.20 8.71
CA GLY A 68 1.13 -3.55 8.04
C GLY A 68 0.08 -2.44 8.05
N ARG A 69 0.42 -1.23 8.51
CA ARG A 69 -0.52 -0.11 8.60
C ARG A 69 -0.74 0.51 7.23
N SER A 70 -2.00 0.67 6.86
CA SER A 70 -2.37 1.31 5.61
C SER A 70 -2.21 2.83 5.69
N ILE A 71 -1.70 3.43 4.60
CA ILE A 71 -1.63 4.87 4.44
C ILE A 71 -3.06 5.40 4.22
N PRO A 72 -3.54 6.36 5.05
CA PRO A 72 -4.88 6.91 4.90
C PRO A 72 -5.09 7.54 3.52
N GLN A 73 -6.34 7.54 3.05
CA GLN A 73 -6.77 8.23 1.83
C GLN A 73 -6.12 7.74 0.52
N VAL A 74 -5.38 6.63 0.55
CA VAL A 74 -4.84 6.00 -0.66
C VAL A 74 -5.78 4.89 -1.14
N ALA A 75 -6.58 5.25 -2.14
CA ALA A 75 -7.53 4.38 -2.82
C ALA A 75 -7.48 4.74 -4.31
N ALA A 76 -6.84 3.90 -5.12
CA ALA A 76 -6.63 4.20 -6.54
C ALA A 76 -6.93 3.01 -7.46
N ALA A 77 -7.24 3.30 -8.73
CA ALA A 77 -7.56 2.28 -9.72
C ALA A 77 -6.32 1.56 -10.28
N THR A 78 -5.12 2.11 -10.08
CA THR A 78 -3.87 1.55 -10.59
C THR A 78 -2.77 1.58 -9.53
N ILE A 79 -1.74 0.74 -9.73
CA ILE A 79 -0.58 0.67 -8.84
C ILE A 79 0.17 2.01 -8.79
N ASP A 80 0.38 2.63 -9.95
CA ASP A 80 1.16 3.86 -10.05
C ASP A 80 0.41 5.04 -9.40
N GLN A 81 -0.90 5.16 -9.62
CA GLN A 81 -1.72 6.18 -8.94
C GLN A 81 -1.75 5.97 -7.42
N ALA A 82 -1.80 4.72 -6.94
CA ALA A 82 -1.76 4.44 -5.50
C ALA A 82 -0.40 4.85 -4.90
N ARG A 83 0.69 4.57 -5.62
CA ARG A 83 2.04 4.98 -5.21
C ARG A 83 2.18 6.51 -5.16
N GLU A 84 1.74 7.22 -6.19
CA GLU A 84 1.78 8.69 -6.24
C GLU A 84 0.96 9.31 -5.12
N ALA A 85 -0.28 8.85 -4.92
CA ALA A 85 -1.15 9.32 -3.84
C ALA A 85 -0.52 9.05 -2.46
N ALA A 86 0.14 7.91 -2.28
CA ALA A 86 0.84 7.60 -1.04
C ALA A 86 2.03 8.53 -0.81
N ILE A 87 2.84 8.82 -1.83
CA ILE A 87 3.97 9.76 -1.70
C ILE A 87 3.46 11.14 -1.29
N LEU A 88 2.38 11.64 -1.91
CA LEU A 88 1.76 12.91 -1.53
C LEU A 88 1.27 12.91 -0.07
N ALA A 89 0.63 11.82 0.37
CA ALA A 89 0.20 11.69 1.74
C ALA A 89 1.37 11.64 2.73
N LEU A 90 2.47 10.97 2.36
CA LEU A 90 3.68 10.87 3.18
C LEU A 90 4.46 12.19 3.24
N ASP A 91 4.52 12.95 2.14
CA ASP A 91 5.12 14.29 2.09
C ASP A 91 4.40 15.28 3.01
N ALA A 92 3.08 15.11 3.20
CA ALA A 92 2.27 15.94 4.07
C ALA A 92 2.46 15.65 5.58
N VAL A 93 3.14 14.56 5.95
CA VAL A 93 3.40 14.20 7.35
C VAL A 93 4.56 15.03 7.88
N ALA A 94 4.32 15.81 8.93
CA ALA A 94 5.38 16.53 9.63
C ALA A 94 6.37 15.56 10.29
N GLU A 95 7.67 15.90 10.32
CA GLU A 95 8.74 15.07 10.90
C GLU A 95 8.41 14.57 12.32
N ALA A 96 7.82 15.43 13.15
CA ALA A 96 7.45 15.08 14.53
C ALA A 96 6.38 13.98 14.61
N ASP A 97 5.51 13.88 13.61
CA ASP A 97 4.45 12.87 13.53
C ASP A 97 4.88 11.64 12.74
N TRP A 98 5.88 11.78 11.87
CA TRP A 98 6.53 10.67 11.16
C TRP A 98 7.04 9.62 12.16
N CYS A 99 7.82 10.07 13.14
CA CYS A 99 8.37 9.19 14.19
C CYS A 99 7.27 8.50 15.00
N LYS A 100 6.12 9.15 15.23
CA LYS A 100 5.00 8.55 15.99
C LYS A 100 4.23 7.52 15.18
N GLN A 101 3.99 7.79 13.89
CA GLN A 101 3.21 6.90 13.03
C GLN A 101 3.99 5.66 12.62
N PHE A 102 5.28 5.83 12.34
CA PHE A 102 6.13 4.84 11.69
C PHE A 102 7.28 4.32 12.56
N ALA A 103 7.30 4.66 13.85
CA ALA A 103 8.21 4.05 14.82
C ALA A 103 8.19 2.52 14.63
N ALA A 104 9.38 1.95 14.45
CA ALA A 104 9.53 0.52 14.23
C ALA A 104 8.76 -0.25 15.31
N PRO A 105 7.94 -1.25 14.94
CA PRO A 105 7.34 -2.10 15.93
C PRO A 105 8.46 -2.78 16.70
N ALA A 106 8.35 -2.83 18.03
CA ALA A 106 9.30 -3.56 18.87
C ALA A 106 9.49 -4.95 18.25
N ARG A 107 10.71 -5.27 17.78
CA ARG A 107 11.05 -6.49 17.04
C ARG A 107 10.28 -7.67 17.64
N ARG A 108 9.26 -8.17 16.94
CA ARG A 108 8.70 -9.48 17.29
C ARG A 108 9.82 -10.48 17.05
N LYS A 109 10.28 -11.12 18.13
CA LYS A 109 11.12 -12.30 18.04
C LYS A 109 10.41 -13.26 17.08
N THR A 110 10.99 -13.46 15.92
CA THR A 110 10.58 -14.52 14.99
C THR A 110 10.68 -15.81 15.78
N ALA A 111 9.54 -16.43 16.13
CA ALA A 111 9.53 -17.81 16.57
C ALA A 111 9.98 -18.63 15.37
N ARG A 112 11.20 -19.13 15.46
CA ARG A 112 11.80 -20.02 14.46
C ARG A 112 10.95 -21.30 14.45
N ALA A 113 10.43 -21.65 13.27
CA ALA A 113 9.82 -22.96 13.02
C ALA A 113 10.87 -24.07 13.16
#